data_AF-A0A4R8VCL9-F1
#
_entry.id   AF-A0A4R8VCL9-F1
#
_cell.length_a   1.000
_cell.length_b   1.000
_cell.length_c   1.000
_cell.angle_alpha   90.00
_cell.angle_beta   90.00
_cell.angle_gamma   90.00
#
_symmetry.space_group_name_H-M   'P 1'
#
loop_
_entity.id
_entity.type
_entity.pdbx_description
1 polymer ?
#
loop_
_entity_poly.entity_id
_entity_poly.type
_entity_poly.pdbx_seq_one_letter_code
_entity_poly.pdbx_strand_id
1 'polypeptide(L)'
;MEANDPLTTECLRQLLEQQGAGLRRIAARLDGARHRSRRETAPVSWSGRARDAHDALAERMQQALTGARDALELAEHCSARAAATLAGRVG
;
A
#
# COMPACT_ATOMS: atom_id res chain seq x y z
N MET A 1 -8.25 -36.59 -2.59
CA MET A 1 -7.68 -35.47 -1.82
C MET A 1 -6.22 -35.42 -2.21
N GLU A 2 -5.91 -34.69 -3.28
CA GLU A 2 -4.55 -34.65 -3.81
C GLU A 2 -3.65 -33.95 -2.80
N ALA A 3 -2.61 -34.65 -2.37
CA ALA A 3 -1.58 -34.07 -1.51
C ALA A 3 -0.97 -32.90 -2.27
N ASN A 4 -1.16 -31.69 -1.74
CA ASN A 4 -0.50 -30.50 -2.26
C ASN A 4 1.01 -30.73 -2.07
N ASP A 5 1.74 -30.90 -3.17
CA ASP A 5 3.17 -31.17 -3.16
C ASP A 5 3.88 -30.16 -2.23
N PRO A 6 4.70 -30.61 -1.26
CA PRO A 6 5.44 -29.74 -0.36
C PRO A 6 6.25 -28.66 -1.09
N LEU A 7 6.80 -28.98 -2.27
CA LEU A 7 7.52 -28.02 -3.10
C LEU A 7 6.59 -26.94 -3.67
N THR A 8 5.36 -27.31 -4.05
CA THR A 8 4.35 -26.36 -4.52
C THR A 8 3.87 -25.45 -3.38
N THR A 9 3.66 -26.00 -2.19
CA THR A 9 3.25 -25.24 -1.00
C THR A 9 4.32 -24.21 -0.60
N GLU A 10 5.59 -24.61 -0.62
CA GLU A 10 6.72 -23.73 -0.32
C GLU A 10 6.91 -22.63 -1.38
N CYS A 11 6.79 -22.98 -2.66
CA CYS A 11 6.86 -22.00 -3.76
C CYS A 11 5.75 -20.93 -3.63
N LEU A 12 4.52 -21.34 -3.34
CA LEU A 12 3.40 -20.43 -3.11
C LEU A 12 3.62 -19.52 -1.89
N ARG A 13 4.17 -20.07 -0.79
CA ARG A 13 4.52 -19.28 0.39
C ARG A 13 5.54 -18.19 0.05
N GLN A 14 6.63 -18.56 -0.63
CA GLN A 14 7.67 -17.61 -1.04
C GLN A 14 7.13 -16.52 -1.97
N LEU A 15 6.25 -16.86 -2.92
CA LEU A 15 5.62 -15.88 -3.80
C LEU A 15 4.79 -14.86 -3.02
N LEU A 16 3.98 -15.33 -2.05
CA LEU A 16 3.20 -14.44 -1.18
C LEU A 16 4.10 -13.52 -0.35
N GLU A 17 5.19 -14.03 0.22
CA GLU A 17 6.14 -13.21 0.97
C GLU A 17 6.80 -12.13 0.10
N GLN A 18 7.18 -12.47 -1.13
CA GLN A 18 7.71 -11.50 -2.10
C GLN A 18 6.68 -10.45 -2.49
N GLN A 19 5.42 -10.85 -2.68
CA GLN A 19 4.31 -9.92 -2.94
C GLN A 19 4.09 -8.98 -1.76
N GLY A 20 4.04 -9.49 -0.52
CA GLY A 20 3.95 -8.67 0.70
C GLY A 20 5.10 -7.67 0.81
N ALA A 21 6.34 -8.10 0.57
CA ALA A 21 7.49 -7.20 0.54
C ALA A 21 7.40 -6.13 -0.57
N GLY A 22 6.83 -6.48 -1.74
CA GLY A 22 6.50 -5.55 -2.81
C GLY A 22 5.51 -4.48 -2.37
N LEU A 23 4.39 -4.89 -1.77
CA LEU A 23 3.33 -4.00 -1.28
C LEU A 23 3.87 -3.01 -0.23
N ARG A 24 4.68 -3.47 0.73
CA ARG A 24 5.33 -2.59 1.73
C ARG A 24 6.21 -1.53 1.09
N ARG A 25 6.99 -1.88 0.07
CA ARG A 25 7.84 -0.91 -0.66
C ARG A 25 7.01 0.14 -1.38
N ILE A 26 5.87 -0.25 -1.96
CA ILE A 26 4.96 0.71 -2.62
C ILE A 26 4.31 1.62 -1.59
N ALA A 27 3.83 1.08 -0.45
CA ALA A 27 3.25 1.87 0.63
C ALA A 27 4.25 2.91 1.18
N ALA A 28 5.51 2.51 1.39
CA ALA A 28 6.57 3.45 1.80
C ALA A 28 6.83 4.56 0.77
N ARG A 29 6.71 4.25 -0.53
CA ARG A 29 6.82 5.27 -1.60
C ARG A 29 5.63 6.23 -1.59
N LEU A 30 4.42 5.75 -1.32
CA LEU A 30 3.23 6.60 -1.15
C LEU A 30 3.37 7.51 0.07
N ASP A 31 3.90 7.02 1.18
CA ASP A 31 4.19 7.85 2.35
C ASP A 31 5.18 8.97 2.04
N GLY A 32 6.25 8.66 1.29
CA GLY A 32 7.19 9.66 0.82
C GLY A 32 6.55 10.70 -0.10
N ALA A 33 5.64 10.27 -0.99
CA ALA A 33 4.90 11.18 -1.87
C ALA A 33 3.93 12.07 -1.08
N ARG A 34 3.20 11.49 -0.13
CA ARG A 34 2.29 12.20 0.78
C ARG A 34 3.01 13.28 1.58
N HIS A 35 4.18 12.94 2.13
CA HIS A 35 5.01 13.87 2.90
C HIS A 35 5.51 15.04 2.05
N ARG A 36 5.93 14.79 0.80
CA ARG A 36 6.32 15.86 -0.13
C ARG A 36 5.14 16.74 -0.50
N SER A 37 3.99 16.15 -0.85
CA SER A 37 2.77 16.89 -1.20
C SER A 37 2.27 17.75 -0.03
N ARG A 38 2.39 17.29 1.22
CA ARG A 38 1.99 18.09 2.40
C ARG A 38 2.83 19.37 2.58
N ARG A 39 4.05 19.40 2.04
CA ARG A 39 4.93 20.58 2.05
C ARG A 39 4.66 21.52 0.88
N GLU A 40 3.90 21.07 -0.11
CA GLU A 40 3.51 21.88 -1.24
C GLU A 40 2.36 22.80 -0.82
N THR A 41 2.67 24.08 -0.65
CA THR A 41 1.70 25.10 -0.30
C THR A 41 1.43 25.97 -1.51
N ALA A 42 0.17 26.40 -1.70
CA ALA A 42 -0.12 27.34 -2.77
C ALA A 42 0.72 28.62 -2.61
N PRO A 43 1.10 29.27 -3.73
CA PRO A 43 1.82 30.53 -3.70
C PRO A 43 1.13 31.57 -2.82
N VAL A 44 1.91 32.39 -2.11
CA VAL A 44 1.39 33.45 -1.23
C VAL A 44 0.59 34.50 -2.01
N SER A 45 0.86 34.65 -3.30
CA SER A 45 0.13 35.54 -4.20
C SER A 45 -1.25 35.02 -4.62
N TRP A 46 -1.58 33.76 -4.34
CA TRP A 46 -2.89 33.20 -4.67
C TRP A 46 -3.91 33.52 -3.58
N SER A 47 -5.06 34.05 -3.98
CA SER A 47 -6.16 34.38 -3.08
C SER A 47 -7.53 34.02 -3.68
N GLY A 48 -8.54 33.93 -2.82
CA GLY A 48 -9.92 33.59 -3.21
C GLY A 48 -10.00 32.24 -3.94
N ARG A 49 -10.81 32.18 -5.00
CA ARG A 49 -11.15 30.93 -5.70
C ARG A 49 -9.95 30.10 -6.16
N ALA A 50 -8.84 30.74 -6.55
CA ALA A 50 -7.64 30.01 -6.98
C ALA A 50 -6.97 29.28 -5.81
N ARG A 51 -6.92 29.93 -4.63
CA ARG A 51 -6.42 29.32 -3.40
C ARG A 51 -7.36 28.20 -2.93
N ASP A 52 -8.66 28.44 -2.93
CA ASP A 52 -9.66 27.45 -2.50
C ASP A 52 -9.61 26.19 -3.38
N ALA A 53 -9.45 26.35 -4.70
CA ALA A 53 -9.33 25.23 -5.63
C ALA A 53 -8.04 24.42 -5.40
N HIS A 54 -6.93 25.09 -5.09
CA HIS A 54 -5.68 24.42 -4.72
C HIS A 54 -5.85 23.62 -3.43
N ASP A 55 -6.39 24.23 -2.38
CA ASP A 55 -6.53 23.59 -1.08
C ASP A 55 -7.50 22.38 -1.15
N ALA A 56 -8.60 22.51 -1.92
CA ALA A 56 -9.50 21.39 -2.19
C ALA A 56 -8.84 20.26 -3.01
N LEU A 57 -7.98 20.58 -3.97
CA LEU A 57 -7.22 19.57 -4.71
C LEU A 57 -6.21 18.86 -3.80
N ALA A 58 -5.48 19.61 -2.99
CA ALA A 58 -4.54 19.08 -2.02
C ALA A 58 -5.23 18.12 -1.05
N GLU A 59 -6.40 18.49 -0.53
CA GLU A 59 -7.21 17.62 0.34
C GLU A 59 -7.60 16.31 -0.36
N ARG A 60 -8.16 16.37 -1.57
CA ARG A 60 -8.52 15.16 -2.35
C ARG A 60 -7.32 14.27 -2.62
N MET A 61 -6.16 14.85 -2.94
CA MET A 61 -4.93 14.09 -3.12
C MET A 61 -4.48 13.39 -1.84
N GLN A 62 -4.56 14.07 -0.69
CA GLN A 62 -4.21 13.48 0.61
C GLN A 62 -5.16 12.32 0.99
N GLN A 63 -6.46 12.48 0.73
CA GLN A 63 -7.45 11.41 0.93
C GLN A 63 -7.15 10.21 0.02
N ALA A 64 -6.89 10.44 -1.27
CA ALA A 64 -6.59 9.38 -2.23
C ALA A 64 -5.29 8.61 -1.86
N LEU A 65 -4.24 9.33 -1.47
CA LEU A 65 -2.98 8.71 -1.02
C LEU A 65 -3.15 7.89 0.25
N THR A 66 -3.99 8.36 1.18
CA THR A 66 -4.30 7.63 2.42
C THR A 66 -5.09 6.36 2.11
N GLY A 67 -6.17 6.45 1.31
CA GLY A 67 -6.95 5.27 0.92
C GLY A 67 -6.13 4.23 0.13
N ALA A 68 -5.23 4.68 -0.76
CA ALA A 68 -4.33 3.79 -1.48
C ALA A 68 -3.34 3.07 -0.54
N ARG A 69 -2.83 3.76 0.48
CA ARG A 69 -1.97 3.17 1.50
C ARG A 69 -2.73 2.10 2.31
N ASP A 70 -3.92 2.42 2.80
CA ASP A 70 -4.72 1.48 3.61
C ASP A 70 -5.05 0.20 2.83
N ALA A 71 -5.33 0.34 1.52
CA ALA A 71 -5.55 -0.81 0.63
C ALA A 71 -4.30 -1.69 0.47
N LEU A 72 -3.11 -1.09 0.38
CA LEU A 72 -1.85 -1.82 0.30
C LEU A 72 -1.52 -2.54 1.61
N GLU A 73 -1.78 -1.90 2.76
CA GLU A 73 -1.62 -2.51 4.09
C GLU A 73 -2.56 -3.71 4.26
N LEU A 74 -3.83 -3.58 3.84
CA LEU A 74 -4.78 -4.69 3.86
C LEU A 74 -4.34 -5.85 2.95
N ALA A 75 -3.88 -5.55 1.73
CA ALA A 75 -3.40 -6.56 0.80
C ALA A 75 -2.16 -7.29 1.34
N GLU A 76 -1.25 -6.56 1.99
CA GLU A 76 -0.07 -7.14 2.64
C GLU A 76 -0.46 -8.06 3.80
N HIS A 77 -1.40 -7.64 4.64
CA HIS A 77 -1.90 -8.45 5.74
C HIS A 77 -2.56 -9.74 5.24
N CYS A 78 -3.37 -9.66 4.18
CA CYS A 78 -3.98 -10.83 3.54
C CYS A 78 -2.90 -11.79 3.00
N SER A 79 -1.85 -11.25 2.36
CA SER A 79 -0.73 -12.04 1.84
C SER A 79 0.02 -12.75 2.96
N ALA A 80 0.33 -12.05 4.07
CA ALA A 80 0.99 -12.61 5.25
C ALA A 80 0.15 -13.72 5.90
N ARG A 81 -1.17 -13.53 6.02
CA ARG A 81 -2.09 -14.56 6.55
C ARG A 81 -2.13 -15.80 5.65
N ALA A 82 -2.15 -15.62 4.33
CA ALA A 82 -2.13 -16.74 3.39
C ALA A 82 -0.80 -17.51 3.48
N ALA A 83 0.34 -16.81 3.57
CA ALA A 83 1.65 -17.44 3.75
C ALA A 83 1.74 -18.23 5.07
N ALA A 84 1.26 -17.66 6.19
CA ALA A 84 1.23 -18.35 7.48
C ALA A 84 0.33 -19.60 7.45
N THR A 85 -0.81 -19.51 6.75
CA THR A 85 -1.71 -20.67 6.55
C THR A 85 -1.03 -21.79 5.77
N LEU A 86 -0.21 -21.46 4.76
CA LEU A 86 0.55 -22.46 4.01
C LEU A 86 1.67 -23.07 4.86
N ALA A 87 2.39 -22.26 5.64
CA ALA A 87 3.45 -22.74 6.54
C ALA A 87 2.92 -23.74 7.57
N GLY A 88 1.73 -23.51 8.12
CA GLY A 88 1.07 -24.44 9.06
C GLY A 88 0.62 -25.77 8.46
N ARG A 89 0.66 -25.93 7.12
CA ARG A 89 0.35 -27.20 6.43
C ARG A 89 1.58 -28.05 6.11
N VAL A 90 2.78 -27.48 6.25
CA VAL A 90 4.06 -28.15 6.00
C VAL A 90 4.69 -28.67 7.31
N GLY A 91 4.02 -28.43 8.46
CA GLY A 91 4.42 -28.90 9.79
C GLY A 91 3.79 -30.23 10.19
#